data_AF-A0A935GM67-F1
#
_entry.id   AF-A0A935GM67-F1
#
_cell.length_a   1.000
_cell.length_b   1.000
_cell.length_c   1.000
_cell.angle_alpha   90.00
_cell.angle_beta   90.00
_cell.angle_gamma   90.00
#
_symmetry.space_group_name_H-M   'P 1'
#
loop_
_entity.id
_entity.type
_entity.pdbx_description
1 polymer ?
#
loop_
_entity_poly.entity_id
_entity_poly.type
_entity_poly.pdbx_seq_one_letter_code
_entity_poly.pdbx_strand_id
1 'polypeptide(L)'
;MTIGTCLCGTLRYEVDGPFSAMTHCHCSMCRKQHGSLFATYAIAPAKSFRWLAGEDRVAKYQSSDHARSFCPTCGSAAPGVMPEMGIVFLPAGNLEGDPGIKPQRHIFAGSKAPWFDITDQLPQHEAYPPGVEAKGMDRPTCDAARGNHRRQLPVREGRLRGDRRAGARDALPLHALPARAQRRARHQLLLQGRPVPLDARAVARHRVQGPGCEVPRRRVLLALRVEGAADLGGARRRPRARRLPRHRSRHETHGAHLRRRQGAVVRHHRSASAARADAGGVMRAGHLPAAIPRVRRLLLLMASAAAVTAGAQELLLLGGATRERSLRETTHGWAVEYAQGLGENAYATLSWLNEGHVTAHHRDGHAAQLWGRASFLDRRLGAALGIGPYRYFDTEQAGLGASYANDHGWGVVYSAGLTWYADRRWLFHLRANRIDTRTGIDTTMLLAGVGYQLDAPSAPGPRPAAPALAGNTTRNEVALFHGRTILNSFESENSAATAFEYRRGLGPWVEWSAGWLNEGGNGVIRRNGATAQLWLVRPFLDHRLALAAGIGGLAVNEETGTAGRRSDDDRVSGIATLTASWRLDSRWFARVSWNRVVTGYSRDTDVILMGVGLRF
;
A
#
# COMPACT_ATOMS: atom_id res chain seq x y z
N MET A 1 35.02 -35.00 -19.58
CA MET A 1 33.86 -34.77 -18.69
C MET A 1 33.89 -33.34 -18.19
N THR A 2 32.75 -32.65 -18.28
CA THR A 2 32.51 -31.28 -17.84
C THR A 2 31.32 -31.29 -16.88
N ILE A 3 31.40 -30.56 -15.76
CA ILE A 3 30.28 -30.41 -14.82
C ILE A 3 29.43 -29.22 -15.24
N GLY A 4 28.14 -29.25 -14.95
CA GLY A 4 27.32 -28.05 -14.98
C GLY A 4 26.37 -27.93 -13.79
N THR A 5 26.09 -26.69 -13.39
CA THR A 5 25.20 -26.35 -12.27
C THR A 5 24.19 -25.26 -12.66
N CYS A 6 23.14 -25.08 -11.87
CA CYS A 6 22.38 -23.82 -11.87
C CYS A 6 22.92 -22.87 -10.78
N LEU A 7 22.57 -21.58 -10.84
CA LEU A 7 23.09 -20.54 -9.93
C LEU A 7 22.98 -20.89 -8.42
N CYS A 8 21.94 -21.61 -8.00
CA CYS A 8 21.77 -22.06 -6.60
C CYS A 8 22.23 -23.51 -6.32
N GLY A 9 23.01 -24.13 -7.21
CA GLY A 9 23.54 -25.50 -7.09
C GLY A 9 22.51 -26.65 -7.03
N THR A 10 21.20 -26.34 -7.06
CA THR A 10 20.10 -27.31 -6.90
C THR A 10 19.99 -28.28 -8.07
N LEU A 11 20.26 -27.83 -9.29
CA LEU A 11 20.46 -28.66 -10.46
C LEU A 11 21.97 -28.87 -10.63
N ARG A 12 22.40 -30.12 -10.73
CA ARG A 12 23.79 -30.49 -11.04
C ARG A 12 23.79 -31.66 -12.02
N TYR A 13 24.65 -31.58 -13.02
CA TYR A 13 24.81 -32.62 -14.03
C TYR A 13 26.28 -32.71 -14.47
N GLU A 14 26.58 -33.78 -15.20
CA GLU A 14 27.81 -33.95 -15.96
C GLU A 14 27.48 -34.18 -17.44
N VAL A 15 28.41 -33.81 -18.30
CA VAL A 15 28.42 -34.20 -19.70
C VAL A 15 29.82 -34.68 -20.05
N ASP A 16 29.93 -35.85 -20.67
CA ASP A 16 31.19 -36.25 -21.29
C ASP A 16 31.27 -35.81 -22.75
N GLY A 17 32.48 -35.43 -23.16
CA GLY A 17 32.73 -34.77 -24.44
C GLY A 17 32.82 -35.73 -25.63
N PRO A 18 33.05 -35.21 -26.85
CA PRO A 18 33.14 -33.78 -27.18
C PRO A 18 31.77 -33.13 -27.37
N PHE A 19 31.73 -31.79 -27.22
CA PHE A 19 30.59 -31.00 -27.69
C PHE A 19 30.62 -30.92 -29.22
N SER A 20 29.49 -31.19 -29.88
CA SER A 20 29.40 -31.20 -31.35
C SER A 20 29.23 -29.80 -31.94
N ALA A 21 28.70 -28.85 -31.17
CA ALA A 21 28.62 -27.45 -31.53
C ALA A 21 28.43 -26.54 -30.30
N MET A 22 28.74 -25.26 -30.45
CA MET A 22 28.23 -24.20 -29.60
C MET A 22 27.68 -23.05 -30.47
N THR A 23 26.56 -22.46 -30.08
CA THR A 23 25.80 -21.53 -30.94
C THR A 23 25.06 -20.46 -30.14
N HIS A 24 25.07 -19.22 -30.65
CA HIS A 24 24.28 -18.12 -30.12
C HIS A 24 22.91 -18.07 -30.81
N CYS A 25 21.85 -18.31 -30.05
CA CYS A 25 20.48 -18.25 -30.52
C CYS A 25 19.84 -16.90 -30.17
N HIS A 26 19.61 -16.08 -31.19
CA HIS A 26 19.09 -14.72 -31.05
C HIS A 26 17.56 -14.65 -31.02
N CYS A 27 16.83 -15.78 -31.11
CA CYS A 27 15.36 -15.75 -31.18
C CYS A 27 14.73 -15.13 -29.92
N SER A 28 13.58 -14.45 -30.09
CA SER A 28 12.93 -13.68 -29.01
C SER A 28 12.59 -14.50 -27.76
N MET A 29 12.26 -15.79 -27.93
CA MET A 29 12.00 -16.70 -26.80
C MET A 29 13.28 -17.07 -26.05
N CYS A 30 14.39 -17.29 -26.76
CA CYS A 30 15.68 -17.61 -26.16
C CYS A 30 16.27 -16.42 -25.40
N ARG A 31 16.16 -15.19 -25.94
CA ARG A 31 16.49 -13.96 -25.21
C ARG A 31 15.71 -13.83 -23.91
N LYS A 32 14.38 -14.02 -23.96
CA LYS A 32 13.49 -13.97 -22.79
C LYS A 32 13.81 -15.04 -21.75
N GLN A 33 14.11 -16.28 -22.17
CA GLN A 33 14.44 -17.37 -21.26
C GLN A 33 15.78 -17.16 -20.53
N HIS A 34 16.78 -16.56 -21.20
CA HIS A 34 18.13 -16.36 -20.63
C HIS A 34 18.34 -14.97 -20.04
N GLY A 35 17.33 -14.08 -20.08
CA GLY A 35 17.47 -12.68 -19.65
C GLY A 35 18.53 -11.88 -20.42
N SER A 36 18.89 -12.32 -21.63
CA SER A 36 20.13 -11.95 -22.31
C SER A 36 19.93 -11.57 -23.78
N LEU A 37 20.97 -10.99 -24.39
CA LEU A 37 21.03 -10.58 -25.81
C LEU A 37 20.85 -11.75 -26.78
N PHE A 38 21.20 -12.95 -26.32
CA PHE A 38 21.03 -14.25 -26.98
C PHE A 38 21.13 -15.37 -25.93
N ALA A 39 20.66 -16.56 -26.27
CA ALA A 39 20.99 -17.77 -25.50
C ALA A 39 22.22 -18.44 -26.11
N THR A 40 23.21 -18.82 -25.30
CA THR A 40 24.33 -19.65 -25.76
C THR A 40 24.07 -21.09 -25.36
N TYR A 41 23.98 -21.99 -26.34
CA TYR A 41 23.85 -23.42 -26.11
C TYR A 41 25.07 -24.17 -26.65
N ALA A 42 25.61 -25.08 -25.84
CA ALA A 42 26.45 -26.17 -26.30
C ALA A 42 25.57 -27.38 -26.62
N ILE A 43 25.99 -28.21 -27.57
CA ILE A 43 25.29 -29.45 -27.97
C ILE A 43 26.21 -30.64 -27.70
N ALA A 44 25.67 -31.70 -27.10
CA ALA A 44 26.36 -32.96 -26.89
C ALA A 44 25.42 -34.15 -27.22
N PRO A 45 25.94 -35.36 -27.45
CA PRO A 45 25.12 -36.56 -27.55
C PRO A 45 24.30 -36.79 -26.27
N ALA A 46 23.02 -37.10 -26.37
CA ALA A 46 22.16 -37.35 -25.21
C ALA A 46 22.72 -38.47 -24.30
N LYS A 47 23.38 -39.47 -24.91
CA LYS A 47 24.01 -40.60 -24.21
C LYS A 47 25.23 -40.24 -23.34
N SER A 48 25.83 -39.05 -23.49
CA SER A 48 26.97 -38.62 -22.66
C SER A 48 26.59 -37.64 -21.56
N PHE A 49 25.29 -37.34 -21.39
CA PHE A 49 24.77 -36.49 -20.34
C PHE A 49 24.15 -37.30 -19.20
N ARG A 50 24.44 -36.92 -17.96
CA ARG A 50 23.88 -37.56 -16.75
C ARG A 50 23.58 -36.52 -15.67
N TRP A 51 22.39 -36.59 -15.08
CA TRP A 51 22.08 -35.81 -13.88
C TRP A 51 22.82 -36.35 -12.67
N LEU A 52 23.31 -35.44 -11.84
CA LEU A 52 23.96 -35.73 -10.55
C LEU A 52 23.08 -35.30 -9.36
N ALA A 53 22.27 -34.26 -9.53
CA ALA A 53 21.23 -33.85 -8.58
C ALA A 53 20.14 -33.01 -9.25
N GLY A 54 18.90 -33.11 -8.75
CA GLY A 54 17.83 -32.14 -9.00
C GLY A 54 16.99 -32.35 -10.26
N GLU A 55 17.11 -33.48 -10.96
CA GLU A 55 16.26 -33.79 -12.14
C GLU A 55 14.76 -33.72 -11.79
N ASP A 56 14.38 -34.19 -10.60
CA ASP A 56 13.04 -34.11 -10.00
C ASP A 56 12.52 -32.67 -9.86
N ARG A 57 13.41 -31.68 -9.87
CA ARG A 57 13.11 -30.26 -9.65
C ARG A 57 13.14 -29.43 -10.93
N VAL A 58 13.36 -30.02 -12.09
CA VAL A 58 13.42 -29.29 -13.36
C VAL A 58 12.01 -28.84 -13.77
N ALA A 59 11.74 -27.54 -13.63
CA ALA A 59 10.51 -26.94 -14.12
C ALA A 59 10.53 -26.80 -15.65
N LYS A 60 9.37 -26.92 -16.30
CA LYS A 60 9.22 -26.88 -17.76
C LYS A 60 8.10 -25.92 -18.17
N TYR A 61 8.39 -25.01 -19.09
CA TYR A 61 7.43 -24.07 -19.68
C TYR A 61 7.20 -24.38 -21.17
N GLN A 62 6.00 -24.84 -21.52
CA GLN A 62 5.62 -25.08 -22.91
C GLN A 62 5.53 -23.74 -23.65
N SER A 63 6.38 -23.56 -24.66
CA SER A 63 6.60 -22.26 -25.32
C SER A 63 6.65 -22.33 -26.85
N SER A 64 6.48 -23.54 -27.38
CA SER A 64 6.32 -23.92 -28.79
C SER A 64 5.83 -25.37 -28.79
N ASP A 65 6.08 -26.14 -29.85
CA ASP A 65 6.04 -27.62 -29.78
C ASP A 65 7.07 -28.16 -28.75
N HIS A 66 8.13 -27.39 -28.45
CA HIS A 66 9.14 -27.70 -27.45
C HIS A 66 8.90 -26.99 -26.11
N ALA A 67 9.23 -27.70 -25.02
CA ALA A 67 9.26 -27.17 -23.66
C ALA A 67 10.62 -26.52 -23.34
N ARG A 68 10.60 -25.46 -22.54
CA ARG A 68 11.81 -24.79 -22.01
C ARG A 68 12.02 -25.17 -20.55
N SER A 69 13.12 -25.89 -20.28
CA SER A 69 13.52 -26.33 -18.94
C SER A 69 14.24 -25.21 -18.16
N PHE A 70 14.00 -25.12 -16.85
CA PHE A 70 14.67 -24.18 -15.94
C PHE A 70 14.66 -24.66 -14.47
N CYS A 71 15.51 -24.06 -13.64
CA CYS A 71 15.50 -24.26 -12.19
C CYS A 71 14.41 -23.35 -11.55
N PRO A 72 13.41 -23.89 -10.83
CA PRO A 72 12.39 -23.08 -10.17
C PRO A 72 12.93 -22.24 -9.02
N THR A 73 14.07 -22.61 -8.44
CA THR A 73 14.68 -21.92 -7.28
C THR A 73 15.47 -20.66 -7.67
N CYS A 74 16.07 -20.61 -8.86
CA CYS A 74 16.96 -19.51 -9.26
C CYS A 74 16.77 -19.02 -10.72
N GLY A 75 15.80 -19.55 -11.45
CA GLY A 75 15.49 -19.14 -12.82
C GLY A 75 16.47 -19.57 -13.91
N SER A 76 17.68 -20.05 -13.58
CA SER A 76 18.66 -20.53 -14.57
C SER A 76 18.02 -21.53 -15.54
N ALA A 77 18.24 -21.35 -16.84
CA ALA A 77 17.87 -22.33 -17.84
C ALA A 77 18.50 -23.69 -17.50
N ALA A 78 17.81 -24.79 -17.81
CA ALA A 78 18.28 -26.14 -17.55
C ALA A 78 18.51 -26.91 -18.87
N PRO A 79 19.32 -27.99 -18.84
CA PRO A 79 19.46 -28.94 -19.95
C PRO A 79 18.13 -29.35 -20.60
N GLY A 80 18.13 -29.39 -21.93
CA GLY A 80 17.04 -29.90 -22.76
C GLY A 80 17.51 -31.12 -23.55
N VAL A 81 17.16 -32.32 -23.09
CA VAL A 81 17.37 -33.57 -23.84
C VAL A 81 16.29 -33.66 -24.92
N MET A 82 16.70 -34.01 -26.14
CA MET A 82 15.85 -34.20 -27.32
C MET A 82 16.07 -35.62 -27.88
N PRO A 83 15.41 -36.65 -27.30
CA PRO A 83 15.65 -38.05 -27.63
C PRO A 83 15.49 -38.37 -29.13
N GLU A 84 14.52 -37.73 -29.78
CA GLU A 84 14.23 -37.84 -31.22
C GLU A 84 15.37 -37.38 -32.13
N MET A 85 16.29 -36.53 -31.64
CA MET A 85 17.52 -36.14 -32.33
C MET A 85 18.79 -36.73 -31.69
N GLY A 86 18.66 -37.54 -30.63
CA GLY A 86 19.80 -38.16 -29.94
C GLY A 86 20.76 -37.18 -29.24
N ILE A 87 20.34 -35.93 -28.99
CA ILE A 87 21.18 -34.84 -28.47
C ILE A 87 20.63 -34.20 -27.19
N VAL A 88 21.49 -33.49 -26.48
CA VAL A 88 21.14 -32.57 -25.39
C VAL A 88 21.63 -31.16 -25.71
N PHE A 89 20.78 -30.17 -25.46
CA PHE A 89 21.14 -28.75 -25.47
C PHE A 89 21.44 -28.29 -24.05
N LEU A 90 22.64 -27.75 -23.86
CA LEU A 90 23.19 -27.38 -22.56
C LEU A 90 23.41 -25.86 -22.53
N PRO A 91 22.75 -25.11 -21.61
CA PRO A 91 23.01 -23.69 -21.43
C PRO A 91 24.50 -23.48 -21.10
N ALA A 92 25.22 -22.75 -21.95
CA ALA A 92 26.69 -22.67 -21.81
C ALA A 92 27.13 -21.95 -20.52
N GLY A 93 26.33 -20.98 -20.04
CA GLY A 93 26.56 -20.28 -18.77
C GLY A 93 26.29 -21.11 -17.52
N ASN A 94 25.89 -22.38 -17.66
CA ASN A 94 25.78 -23.35 -16.58
C ASN A 94 26.99 -24.30 -16.51
N LEU A 95 27.93 -24.25 -17.48
CA LEU A 95 29.07 -25.17 -17.53
C LEU A 95 30.23 -24.63 -16.70
N GLU A 96 30.82 -25.51 -15.89
CA GLU A 96 31.94 -25.17 -15.00
C GLU A 96 33.28 -25.29 -15.74
N GLY A 97 34.12 -24.25 -15.69
CA GLY A 97 35.43 -24.22 -16.33
C GLY A 97 35.39 -23.94 -17.84
N ASP A 98 36.45 -24.34 -18.56
CA ASP A 98 36.49 -24.26 -20.02
C ASP A 98 35.92 -25.57 -20.63
N PRO A 99 34.82 -25.53 -21.40
CA PRO A 99 34.25 -26.70 -22.06
C PRO A 99 35.06 -27.16 -23.30
N GLY A 100 36.16 -26.50 -23.65
CA GLY A 100 37.01 -26.83 -24.79
C GLY A 100 36.41 -26.47 -26.15
N ILE A 101 35.33 -25.70 -26.18
CA ILE A 101 34.61 -25.28 -27.38
C ILE A 101 34.17 -23.82 -27.25
N LYS A 102 34.24 -23.08 -28.37
CA LYS A 102 33.77 -21.69 -28.48
C LYS A 102 32.54 -21.62 -29.39
N PRO A 103 31.69 -20.57 -29.27
CA PRO A 103 30.59 -20.34 -30.20
C PRO A 103 31.07 -20.30 -31.65
N GLN A 104 30.32 -20.95 -32.54
CA GLN A 104 30.70 -21.15 -33.95
C GLN A 104 29.84 -20.37 -34.95
N ARG A 105 28.66 -19.88 -34.52
CA ARG A 105 27.64 -19.24 -35.38
C ARG A 105 26.54 -18.58 -34.56
N HIS A 106 25.83 -17.65 -35.21
CA HIS A 106 24.65 -16.96 -34.71
C HIS A 106 23.44 -17.43 -35.52
N ILE A 107 22.35 -17.82 -34.85
CA ILE A 107 21.10 -18.26 -35.49
C ILE A 107 19.93 -17.39 -35.05
N PHE A 108 18.95 -17.21 -35.93
CA PHE A 108 17.86 -16.24 -35.81
C PHE A 108 18.33 -14.77 -35.70
N ALA A 109 19.33 -14.38 -36.50
CA ALA A 109 20.00 -13.07 -36.45
C ALA A 109 19.04 -11.88 -36.65
N GLY A 110 18.13 -11.88 -37.63
CA GLY A 110 17.05 -10.88 -37.76
C GLY A 110 15.99 -10.88 -36.65
N SER A 111 16.12 -11.75 -35.64
CA SER A 111 15.37 -11.66 -34.39
C SER A 111 16.11 -10.83 -33.33
N LYS A 112 17.39 -10.49 -33.50
CA LYS A 112 18.30 -9.91 -32.48
C LYS A 112 17.73 -8.70 -31.74
N ALA A 113 18.26 -8.43 -30.55
CA ALA A 113 17.93 -7.21 -29.84
C ALA A 113 18.32 -5.98 -30.70
N PRO A 114 17.41 -5.02 -30.95
CA PRO A 114 17.71 -3.90 -31.85
C PRO A 114 18.74 -2.91 -31.29
N TRP A 115 19.09 -3.04 -30.02
CA TRP A 115 20.16 -2.31 -29.31
C TRP A 115 21.48 -3.09 -29.21
N PHE A 116 21.63 -4.23 -29.90
CA PHE A 116 22.86 -5.02 -29.92
C PHE A 116 23.27 -5.40 -31.33
N ASP A 117 24.50 -5.09 -31.70
CA ASP A 117 25.11 -5.46 -32.99
C ASP A 117 26.17 -6.55 -32.79
N ILE A 118 26.11 -7.57 -33.64
CA ILE A 118 27.07 -8.67 -33.68
C ILE A 118 28.32 -8.14 -34.38
N THR A 119 29.46 -8.19 -33.69
CA THR A 119 30.72 -7.50 -34.07
C THR A 119 31.89 -8.46 -34.31
N ASP A 120 31.73 -9.73 -33.98
CA ASP A 120 32.62 -10.82 -34.38
C ASP A 120 32.42 -11.22 -35.85
N GLN A 121 33.18 -12.22 -36.30
CA GLN A 121 33.19 -12.71 -37.68
C GLN A 121 32.54 -14.10 -37.82
N LEU A 122 31.72 -14.54 -36.87
CA LEU A 122 31.04 -15.82 -36.94
C LEU A 122 29.87 -15.78 -37.94
N PRO A 123 29.59 -16.89 -38.66
CA PRO A 123 28.45 -16.98 -39.57
C PRO A 123 27.13 -16.62 -38.89
N GLN A 124 26.38 -15.69 -39.51
CA GLN A 124 25.08 -15.23 -39.03
C GLN A 124 23.96 -15.77 -39.94
N HIS A 125 22.97 -16.41 -39.35
CA HIS A 125 21.83 -17.00 -40.06
C HIS A 125 20.52 -16.36 -39.58
N GLU A 126 19.67 -15.93 -40.52
CA GLU A 126 18.35 -15.35 -40.25
C GLU A 126 17.36 -16.33 -39.59
N ALA A 127 17.58 -17.62 -39.77
CA ALA A 127 16.82 -18.72 -39.19
C ALA A 127 17.77 -19.81 -38.66
N TYR A 128 17.41 -21.09 -38.80
CA TYR A 128 18.36 -22.19 -38.68
C TYR A 128 19.37 -22.18 -39.85
N PRO A 129 20.57 -22.78 -39.69
CA PRO A 129 21.52 -22.96 -40.79
C PRO A 129 20.97 -23.94 -41.86
N PRO A 130 21.44 -23.85 -43.12
CA PRO A 130 21.15 -24.85 -44.15
C PRO A 130 21.49 -26.27 -43.68
N GLY A 131 20.64 -27.25 -44.03
CA GLY A 131 20.79 -28.65 -43.63
C GLY A 131 20.25 -29.00 -42.23
N VAL A 132 19.69 -28.05 -41.48
CA VAL A 132 19.02 -28.32 -40.19
C VAL A 132 17.50 -28.30 -40.39
N GLU A 133 16.91 -29.45 -40.71
CA GLU A 133 15.46 -29.63 -40.89
C GLU A 133 14.69 -29.74 -39.55
N ALA A 134 14.89 -28.76 -38.66
CA ALA A 134 13.95 -28.50 -37.59
C ALA A 134 12.77 -27.68 -38.15
N LYS A 135 11.52 -28.05 -37.80
CA LYS A 135 10.33 -27.26 -38.16
C LYS A 135 10.58 -25.78 -37.81
N GLY A 136 10.47 -24.92 -38.82
CA GLY A 136 10.59 -23.48 -38.63
C GLY A 136 9.64 -23.02 -37.54
N MET A 137 10.19 -22.47 -36.46
CA MET A 137 9.38 -22.02 -35.33
C MET A 137 8.73 -20.71 -35.71
N ASP A 138 7.54 -20.80 -36.32
CA ASP A 138 6.77 -19.66 -36.79
C ASP A 138 6.73 -18.58 -35.71
N ARG A 139 7.08 -17.36 -36.12
CA ARG A 139 7.02 -16.18 -35.26
C ARG A 139 5.56 -16.09 -34.78
N PRO A 140 5.28 -16.13 -33.46
CA PRO A 140 3.94 -15.80 -32.99
C PRO A 140 3.67 -14.37 -33.45
N THR A 141 2.84 -14.22 -34.47
CA THR A 141 2.39 -12.90 -34.89
C THR A 141 1.63 -12.32 -33.71
N CYS A 142 1.90 -11.05 -33.40
CA CYS A 142 0.94 -10.28 -32.62
C CYS A 142 -0.25 -9.99 -33.53
N ASP A 143 -1.09 -11.01 -33.77
CA ASP A 143 -2.40 -10.89 -34.39
C ASP A 143 -3.24 -9.98 -33.48
N ALA A 144 -3.15 -8.67 -33.70
CA ALA A 144 -3.90 -7.63 -33.01
C ALA A 144 -5.42 -7.68 -33.32
N ALA A 145 -5.91 -8.82 -33.81
CA ALA A 145 -7.25 -9.05 -34.34
C ALA A 145 -7.76 -10.49 -34.11
N ARG A 146 -7.25 -11.23 -33.11
CA ARG A 146 -7.82 -12.52 -32.67
C ARG A 146 -8.09 -12.57 -31.18
N GLY A 147 -9.26 -12.07 -30.78
CA GLY A 147 -9.78 -12.29 -29.43
C GLY A 147 -10.21 -13.74 -29.19
N ASN A 148 -9.98 -14.21 -27.96
CA ASN A 148 -10.80 -15.23 -27.29
C ASN A 148 -10.95 -16.62 -27.95
N HIS A 149 -9.87 -17.38 -28.08
CA HIS A 149 -9.94 -18.85 -28.15
C HIS A 149 -9.60 -19.50 -26.80
N ARG A 150 -10.62 -19.77 -25.98
CA ARG A 150 -10.51 -20.72 -24.87
C ARG A 150 -10.21 -22.13 -25.43
N ARG A 151 -9.00 -22.65 -25.21
CA ARG A 151 -8.77 -24.11 -25.28
C ARG A 151 -9.47 -24.75 -24.09
N GLN A 152 -10.65 -25.33 -24.32
CA GLN A 152 -11.27 -26.23 -23.35
C GLN A 152 -10.40 -27.49 -23.24
N LEU A 153 -9.99 -27.84 -22.02
CA LEU A 153 -9.47 -29.18 -21.72
C LEU A 153 -10.65 -30.16 -21.68
N PRO A 154 -10.55 -31.36 -22.27
CA PRO A 154 -11.67 -32.28 -22.35
C PRO A 154 -11.99 -32.89 -20.98
N VAL A 155 -13.10 -32.46 -20.38
CA VAL A 155 -13.69 -33.15 -19.22
C VAL A 155 -14.28 -34.47 -19.71
N ARG A 156 -13.76 -35.60 -19.21
CA ARG A 156 -14.36 -36.92 -19.45
C ARG A 156 -15.65 -37.03 -18.64
N GLU A 157 -16.81 -37.00 -19.31
CA GLU A 157 -18.09 -37.35 -18.69
C GLU A 157 -18.16 -38.85 -18.39
N GLY A 158 -17.79 -39.22 -17.16
CA GLY A 158 -17.92 -40.59 -16.64
C GLY A 158 -19.38 -40.97 -16.45
N ARG A 159 -20.02 -41.50 -17.50
CA ARG A 159 -21.43 -41.92 -17.50
C ARG A 159 -21.65 -43.15 -16.62
N LEU A 160 -21.91 -42.94 -15.33
CA LEU A 160 -22.24 -44.00 -14.37
C LEU A 160 -23.55 -44.70 -14.73
N ARG A 161 -23.47 -45.78 -15.51
CA ARG A 161 -24.39 -46.92 -15.35
C ARG A 161 -23.95 -47.69 -14.11
N GLY A 162 -24.87 -47.87 -13.17
CA GLY A 162 -24.62 -48.76 -12.03
C GLY A 162 -24.86 -50.21 -12.43
N ASP A 163 -24.07 -51.12 -11.86
CA ASP A 163 -24.48 -52.50 -11.65
C ASP A 163 -23.94 -53.00 -10.28
N ARG A 164 -24.50 -54.09 -9.77
CA ARG A 164 -24.24 -54.63 -8.43
C ARG A 164 -23.37 -55.89 -8.51
N ARG A 165 -22.38 -56.05 -7.62
CA ARG A 165 -22.10 -57.27 -6.84
C ARG A 165 -20.88 -57.12 -5.90
N ALA A 166 -20.71 -58.14 -5.06
CA ALA A 166 -19.75 -58.35 -3.96
C ALA A 166 -18.28 -57.93 -4.19
N GLY A 167 -17.44 -57.78 -3.15
CA GLY A 167 -17.70 -57.83 -1.70
C GLY A 167 -16.60 -58.50 -0.88
N ALA A 168 -16.34 -57.98 0.34
CA ALA A 168 -15.38 -58.46 1.37
C ALA A 168 -13.88 -58.53 0.92
N ARG A 169 -12.89 -58.14 1.73
CA ARG A 169 -12.68 -58.51 3.15
C ARG A 169 -11.77 -57.54 3.94
N ASP A 170 -11.84 -57.73 5.26
CA ASP A 170 -10.85 -57.48 6.31
C ASP A 170 -10.45 -56.04 6.72
N ALA A 171 -10.05 -55.93 7.98
CA ALA A 171 -10.40 -54.82 8.88
C ALA A 171 -9.21 -54.19 9.62
N LEU A 172 -9.24 -52.84 9.74
CA LEU A 172 -8.94 -52.03 10.95
C LEU A 172 -7.52 -52.13 11.62
N PRO A 173 -7.16 -51.25 12.59
CA PRO A 173 -7.90 -50.13 13.17
C PRO A 173 -7.24 -48.72 13.07
N LEU A 174 -7.99 -47.71 13.54
CA LEU A 174 -7.60 -46.30 13.68
C LEU A 174 -7.45 -45.91 15.16
N HIS A 175 -6.46 -45.06 15.49
CA HIS A 175 -6.50 -44.15 16.65
C HIS A 175 -5.63 -42.90 16.39
N ALA A 176 -5.87 -41.72 16.96
CA ALA A 176 -7.13 -41.00 17.27
C ALA A 176 -6.78 -39.56 17.74
N LEU A 177 -7.24 -38.50 17.04
CA LEU A 177 -7.25 -37.11 17.55
C LEU A 177 -8.49 -36.34 17.05
N PRO A 178 -8.96 -35.30 17.77
CA PRO A 178 -10.40 -35.02 17.87
C PRO A 178 -10.99 -34.06 16.82
N ALA A 179 -12.30 -34.22 16.58
CA ALA A 179 -13.06 -33.50 15.56
C ALA A 179 -13.50 -32.09 16.00
N ARG A 180 -12.76 -31.05 15.58
CA ARG A 180 -13.29 -29.68 15.44
C ARG A 180 -12.88 -28.94 14.14
N ALA A 181 -12.21 -29.61 13.20
CA ALA A 181 -11.59 -28.99 12.02
C ALA A 181 -12.26 -29.31 10.66
N GLN A 182 -13.44 -29.94 10.61
CA GLN A 182 -14.09 -30.38 9.36
C GLN A 182 -15.56 -29.92 9.19
N ARG A 183 -15.82 -28.60 9.23
CA ARG A 183 -17.12 -28.02 8.79
C ARG A 183 -16.99 -26.67 8.05
N ARG A 184 -16.10 -26.59 7.05
CA ARG A 184 -16.10 -25.50 6.02
C ARG A 184 -15.71 -26.00 4.62
N ALA A 185 -16.43 -26.99 4.10
CA ALA A 185 -16.19 -27.54 2.75
C ALA A 185 -17.48 -28.02 2.05
N ARG A 186 -18.55 -27.22 2.05
CA ARG A 186 -19.74 -27.34 1.17
C ARG A 186 -20.72 -26.18 1.40
N HIS A 187 -20.64 -25.15 0.56
CA HIS A 187 -21.78 -24.30 0.14
C HIS A 187 -21.33 -23.31 -0.95
N GLN A 188 -21.08 -23.80 -2.17
CA GLN A 188 -20.77 -22.95 -3.32
C GLN A 188 -21.17 -23.64 -4.63
N LEU A 189 -22.47 -23.59 -4.96
CA LEU A 189 -22.99 -23.76 -6.33
C LEU A 189 -24.45 -23.30 -6.38
N LEU A 190 -24.91 -22.95 -7.60
CA LEU A 190 -26.21 -22.34 -7.95
C LEU A 190 -26.32 -20.82 -7.70
N LEU A 191 -26.10 -20.04 -8.77
CA LEU A 191 -27.16 -19.34 -9.51
C LEU A 191 -26.63 -18.99 -10.92
N GLN A 192 -27.49 -18.97 -11.94
CA GLN A 192 -27.12 -18.78 -13.35
C GLN A 192 -28.07 -17.81 -14.08
N GLY A 193 -27.59 -17.21 -15.17
CA GLY A 193 -28.39 -16.48 -16.17
C GLY A 193 -28.26 -14.95 -16.07
N ARG A 194 -28.26 -14.19 -17.18
CA ARG A 194 -28.49 -14.52 -18.60
C ARG A 194 -27.52 -13.74 -19.51
N PRO A 195 -27.21 -14.22 -20.73
CA PRO A 195 -26.56 -13.41 -21.77
C PRO A 195 -27.56 -12.48 -22.49
N VAL A 196 -27.03 -11.44 -23.13
CA VAL A 196 -27.74 -10.53 -24.06
C VAL A 196 -27.07 -10.69 -25.44
N PRO A 197 -27.82 -10.74 -26.56
CA PRO A 197 -27.23 -10.83 -27.89
C PRO A 197 -26.59 -9.49 -28.32
N LEU A 198 -25.49 -9.57 -29.07
CA LEU A 198 -24.94 -8.45 -29.83
C LEU A 198 -24.97 -8.80 -31.31
N ASP A 199 -25.56 -7.91 -32.10
CA ASP A 199 -25.72 -8.05 -33.55
C ASP A 199 -24.40 -7.71 -34.27
N ALA A 200 -24.14 -8.34 -35.43
CA ALA A 200 -22.86 -8.24 -36.12
C ALA A 200 -23.05 -7.78 -37.58
N ARG A 201 -22.72 -6.51 -37.86
CA ARG A 201 -22.73 -5.91 -39.21
C ARG A 201 -21.58 -4.93 -39.44
N ALA A 202 -21.40 -4.55 -40.71
CA ALA A 202 -20.45 -3.56 -41.26
C ALA A 202 -18.97 -3.97 -41.28
N VAL A 203 -18.58 -4.63 -42.37
CA VAL A 203 -17.19 -4.67 -42.86
C VAL A 203 -16.85 -3.33 -43.52
N ALA A 204 -15.67 -2.78 -43.24
CA ALA A 204 -15.01 -1.81 -44.11
C ALA A 204 -13.52 -2.16 -44.21
N ARG A 205 -13.02 -2.38 -45.44
CA ARG A 205 -11.60 -2.58 -45.72
C ARG A 205 -11.04 -1.30 -46.32
N HIS A 206 -9.92 -0.80 -45.79
CA HIS A 206 -9.01 0.04 -46.58
C HIS A 206 -7.59 -0.51 -46.52
N ARG A 207 -6.92 -0.45 -47.66
CA ARG A 207 -5.60 -1.01 -47.93
C ARG A 207 -4.82 0.09 -48.65
N VAL A 208 -3.77 0.61 -48.03
CA VAL A 208 -2.89 1.64 -48.60
C VAL A 208 -1.45 1.19 -48.41
N GLN A 209 -0.61 1.43 -49.40
CA GLN A 209 0.82 1.07 -49.41
C GLN A 209 1.65 2.21 -48.78
N GLY A 210 2.96 1.98 -48.60
CA GLY A 210 3.90 3.01 -48.14
C GLY A 210 4.25 4.05 -49.23
N PRO A 211 5.36 4.81 -49.13
CA PRO A 211 6.52 4.55 -48.25
C PRO A 211 7.12 5.77 -47.51
N GLY A 212 8.06 5.50 -46.60
CA GLY A 212 9.28 6.29 -46.41
C GLY A 212 9.25 7.54 -45.52
N CYS A 213 10.21 7.62 -44.58
CA CYS A 213 10.95 8.85 -44.23
C CYS A 213 12.18 8.49 -43.36
N GLU A 214 13.30 9.15 -43.62
CA GLU A 214 14.52 9.08 -42.79
C GLU A 214 14.50 10.16 -41.70
N VAL A 215 15.24 9.96 -40.60
CA VAL A 215 15.54 11.01 -39.60
C VAL A 215 17.00 10.88 -39.15
N PRO A 216 17.81 11.96 -39.16
CA PRO A 216 19.27 11.85 -39.02
C PRO A 216 19.76 11.64 -37.58
N ARG A 217 20.83 10.86 -37.44
CA ARG A 217 21.54 10.65 -36.15
C ARG A 217 22.46 11.83 -35.82
N ARG A 218 22.12 12.63 -34.80
CA ARG A 218 23.12 13.50 -34.13
C ARG A 218 23.99 12.64 -33.21
N ARG A 219 25.31 12.62 -33.44
CA ARG A 219 26.28 12.06 -32.48
C ARG A 219 26.49 13.04 -31.32
N VAL A 220 26.42 12.53 -30.09
CA VAL A 220 27.05 13.15 -28.93
C VAL A 220 28.16 12.20 -28.48
N LEU A 221 29.42 12.60 -28.64
CA LEU A 221 30.52 11.91 -27.98
C LEU A 221 30.69 12.51 -26.57
N LEU A 222 30.67 11.66 -25.55
CA LEU A 222 31.17 12.01 -24.23
C LEU A 222 32.44 11.20 -23.97
N ALA A 223 33.60 11.83 -24.16
CA ALA A 223 34.89 11.20 -23.90
C ALA A 223 35.29 11.41 -22.43
N LEU A 224 35.19 10.37 -21.61
CA LEU A 224 35.76 10.38 -20.26
C LEU A 224 37.27 10.10 -20.33
N ARG A 225 38.06 11.17 -20.24
CA ARG A 225 39.52 11.14 -20.18
C ARG A 225 39.95 11.01 -18.72
N VAL A 226 40.60 9.90 -18.36
CA VAL A 226 41.17 9.68 -17.02
C VAL A 226 42.68 9.87 -17.11
N GLU A 227 43.15 10.99 -16.57
CA GLU A 227 44.56 11.24 -16.25
C GLU A 227 44.66 11.38 -14.72
N GLY A 228 45.84 11.13 -14.13
CA GLY A 228 45.98 11.09 -12.68
C GLY A 228 47.43 11.23 -12.21
N ALA A 229 47.74 10.55 -11.10
CA ALA A 229 49.00 10.49 -10.35
C ALA A 229 49.19 11.46 -9.15
N ALA A 230 49.60 10.84 -8.03
CA ALA A 230 50.53 11.31 -7.00
C ALA A 230 50.18 12.48 -6.04
N ASP A 231 50.78 12.61 -4.85
CA ASP A 231 51.20 11.60 -3.83
C ASP A 231 51.59 12.34 -2.51
N LEU A 232 51.60 11.64 -1.36
CA LEU A 232 52.16 12.04 -0.03
C LEU A 232 51.56 13.32 0.64
N GLY A 233 51.60 13.54 1.97
CA GLY A 233 51.95 12.68 3.12
C GLY A 233 52.46 13.50 4.33
N GLY A 234 52.04 13.22 5.59
CA GLY A 234 52.80 13.69 6.78
C GLY A 234 52.09 14.04 8.12
N ALA A 235 52.57 13.39 9.19
CA ALA A 235 52.88 13.94 10.54
C ALA A 235 51.80 14.40 11.58
N ARG A 236 51.48 13.48 12.51
CA ARG A 236 51.56 13.58 14.00
C ARG A 236 51.05 14.86 14.75
N ARG A 237 50.12 14.65 15.72
CA ARG A 237 50.39 14.77 17.19
C ARG A 237 49.23 14.29 18.10
N ARG A 238 49.60 13.73 19.27
CA ARG A 238 48.83 13.53 20.53
C ARG A 238 49.58 14.33 21.63
N PRO A 239 49.07 14.64 22.85
CA PRO A 239 48.19 13.82 23.73
C PRO A 239 47.03 14.67 24.34
N ARG A 240 46.38 14.43 25.50
CA ARG A 240 46.62 13.61 26.71
C ARG A 240 45.29 13.30 27.43
N ALA A 241 45.28 12.28 28.29
CA ALA A 241 44.07 11.80 29.00
C ALA A 241 43.97 12.29 30.47
N ARG A 242 42.77 12.21 31.06
CA ARG A 242 42.55 12.16 32.53
C ARG A 242 41.54 11.04 32.87
N ARG A 243 41.59 10.56 34.13
CA ARG A 243 40.91 9.35 34.62
C ARG A 243 39.63 9.64 35.44
N LEU A 244 38.82 8.59 35.59
CA LEU A 244 37.76 8.42 36.59
C LEU A 244 38.29 8.58 38.04
N PRO A 245 37.39 8.71 39.04
CA PRO A 245 37.00 7.49 39.76
C PRO A 245 35.48 7.33 40.00
N ARG A 246 35.06 6.08 40.30
CA ARG A 246 33.77 5.75 40.94
C ARG A 246 33.97 5.70 42.47
N HIS A 247 32.95 6.00 43.29
CA HIS A 247 32.38 4.99 44.22
C HIS A 247 31.19 5.44 45.08
N ARG A 248 30.39 4.41 45.43
CA ARG A 248 29.62 4.16 46.67
C ARG A 248 28.38 5.01 47.01
N SER A 249 27.34 4.24 47.34
CA SER A 249 26.15 4.59 48.12
C SER A 249 26.43 4.62 49.63
N ARG A 250 25.54 5.26 50.38
CA ARG A 250 25.14 4.86 51.74
C ARG A 250 23.69 5.28 52.03
N HIS A 251 23.05 4.61 52.98
CA HIS A 251 21.77 5.02 53.57
C HIS A 251 21.98 6.18 54.55
N GLU A 252 20.92 6.96 54.82
CA GLU A 252 20.46 7.22 56.19
C GLU A 252 18.98 7.64 56.21
N THR A 253 18.40 7.98 57.37
CA THR A 253 16.94 7.91 57.64
C THR A 253 16.42 9.03 58.58
N HIS A 254 15.14 8.95 58.98
CA HIS A 254 14.43 9.67 60.08
C HIS A 254 13.77 11.06 59.83
N GLY A 255 12.73 11.34 60.64
CA GLY A 255 11.94 12.60 60.69
C GLY A 255 10.79 12.65 59.66
N ALA A 256 9.48 12.49 59.95
CA ALA A 256 8.65 12.51 61.17
C ALA A 256 8.39 13.89 61.81
N HIS A 257 7.25 14.54 61.48
CA HIS A 257 6.19 14.94 62.43
C HIS A 257 5.09 15.87 61.86
N LEU A 258 3.81 15.61 62.23
CA LEU A 258 2.71 16.57 62.53
C LEU A 258 2.22 17.53 61.40
N ARG A 259 1.00 18.11 61.42
CA ARG A 259 -0.04 18.26 62.47
C ARG A 259 -1.47 18.35 61.86
N ARG A 260 -2.50 18.13 62.68
CA ARG A 260 -3.94 18.31 62.33
C ARG A 260 -4.35 19.77 62.11
N ARG A 261 -5.48 19.99 61.41
CA ARG A 261 -6.57 20.91 61.85
C ARG A 261 -7.94 20.47 61.30
N GLN A 262 -9.04 20.98 61.88
CA GLN A 262 -10.45 20.61 61.60
C GLN A 262 -11.34 21.87 61.53
N GLY A 263 -12.53 21.74 60.92
CA GLY A 263 -13.64 22.71 60.90
C GLY A 263 -14.59 22.41 59.71
N ALA A 264 -15.83 21.94 59.88
CA ALA A 264 -17.03 22.59 60.45
C ALA A 264 -17.63 23.65 59.47
N VAL A 265 -18.66 23.37 58.65
CA VAL A 265 -20.11 23.11 58.91
C VAL A 265 -20.97 24.40 58.92
N VAL A 266 -22.06 24.43 58.12
CA VAL A 266 -23.38 25.10 58.35
C VAL A 266 -24.37 24.77 57.20
N ARG A 267 -25.68 25.06 57.36
CA ARG A 267 -26.83 24.64 56.49
C ARG A 267 -27.93 25.74 56.41
N HIS A 268 -29.01 25.47 55.64
CA HIS A 268 -30.37 26.09 55.68
C HIS A 268 -30.59 27.48 54.99
N HIS A 269 -31.82 27.92 54.60
CA HIS A 269 -33.01 27.26 53.98
C HIS A 269 -34.08 28.32 53.50
N ARG A 270 -35.00 27.93 52.59
CA ARG A 270 -36.44 28.34 52.44
C ARG A 270 -36.91 29.81 52.16
N SER A 271 -37.43 30.01 50.93
CA SER A 271 -38.82 30.41 50.51
C SER A 271 -39.56 31.69 50.99
N ALA A 272 -40.51 32.15 50.15
CA ALA A 272 -41.77 32.91 50.44
C ALA A 272 -41.98 34.24 49.67
N SER A 273 -43.05 34.97 50.01
CA SER A 273 -43.99 35.62 49.06
C SER A 273 -45.15 36.33 49.79
N ALA A 274 -46.01 37.22 49.24
CA ALA A 274 -46.06 38.07 48.03
C ALA A 274 -47.37 38.95 48.09
N ALA A 275 -47.52 40.00 47.27
CA ALA A 275 -48.68 40.94 47.33
C ALA A 275 -49.08 41.59 45.98
N ARG A 276 -50.21 42.33 45.95
CA ARG A 276 -50.86 42.99 44.78
C ARG A 276 -51.29 44.46 45.06
N ALA A 277 -51.58 45.21 43.99
CA ALA A 277 -52.54 46.32 43.92
C ALA A 277 -53.21 46.33 42.51
N ASP A 278 -54.28 47.09 42.29
CA ASP A 278 -55.30 46.81 41.23
C ASP A 278 -55.88 48.05 40.50
N ALA A 279 -56.83 47.82 39.58
CA ALA A 279 -57.66 48.75 38.78
C ALA A 279 -57.04 49.44 37.53
N GLY A 280 -57.79 49.71 36.45
CA GLY A 280 -59.17 49.29 36.12
C GLY A 280 -59.75 49.93 34.85
N GLY A 281 -60.74 49.28 34.20
CA GLY A 281 -61.57 49.85 33.12
C GLY A 281 -61.13 49.55 31.66
N VAL A 282 -62.04 49.53 30.68
CA VAL A 282 -62.94 48.43 30.28
C VAL A 282 -63.58 48.72 28.91
N MET A 283 -63.61 47.75 27.99
CA MET A 283 -64.64 47.52 26.94
C MET A 283 -64.36 46.17 26.23
N ARG A 284 -65.35 45.61 25.52
CA ARG A 284 -65.35 44.26 24.90
C ARG A 284 -65.65 44.36 23.37
N ALA A 285 -65.59 43.33 22.52
CA ALA A 285 -65.62 41.87 22.74
C ALA A 285 -64.82 41.06 21.69
N GLY A 286 -64.58 39.77 21.98
CA GLY A 286 -63.88 38.83 21.09
C GLY A 286 -63.09 37.76 21.88
N HIS A 287 -63.74 36.64 22.22
CA HIS A 287 -63.15 35.51 22.96
C HIS A 287 -62.50 34.49 21.98
N LEU A 288 -61.52 33.63 22.30
CA LEU A 288 -60.60 33.37 23.45
C LEU A 288 -59.55 32.33 22.91
N PRO A 289 -58.44 32.00 23.61
CA PRO A 289 -57.68 32.72 24.64
C PRO A 289 -56.20 32.96 24.23
N ALA A 290 -55.51 33.88 24.91
CA ALA A 290 -54.06 34.05 24.79
C ALA A 290 -53.33 33.95 26.14
N ALA A 291 -52.34 33.07 26.21
CA ALA A 291 -51.31 32.98 27.25
C ALA A 291 -50.03 32.41 26.58
N ILE A 292 -48.79 32.61 27.05
CA ILE A 292 -48.31 32.88 28.40
C ILE A 292 -47.14 33.89 28.36
N PRO A 293 -47.24 35.11 28.92
CA PRO A 293 -46.13 36.09 28.89
C PRO A 293 -44.85 35.63 29.60
N ARG A 294 -44.96 34.76 30.60
CA ARG A 294 -43.82 34.20 31.35
C ARG A 294 -42.86 33.38 30.49
N VAL A 295 -43.36 32.78 29.40
CA VAL A 295 -42.54 31.95 28.49
C VAL A 295 -41.39 32.74 27.87
N ARG A 296 -41.56 34.04 27.56
CA ARG A 296 -40.49 34.81 26.88
C ARG A 296 -39.28 35.09 27.78
N ARG A 297 -39.48 35.36 29.08
CA ARG A 297 -38.37 35.49 30.05
C ARG A 297 -37.79 34.13 30.45
N LEU A 298 -38.62 33.09 30.56
CA LEU A 298 -38.14 31.74 30.87
C LEU A 298 -37.31 31.17 29.69
N LEU A 299 -37.73 31.38 28.44
CA LEU A 299 -36.96 31.01 27.25
C LEU A 299 -35.64 31.80 27.14
N LEU A 300 -35.58 33.08 27.51
CA LEU A 300 -34.32 33.82 27.54
C LEU A 300 -33.36 33.34 28.65
N LEU A 301 -33.90 32.95 29.81
CA LEU A 301 -33.10 32.33 30.88
C LEU A 301 -32.67 30.88 30.56
N MET A 302 -33.48 30.11 29.81
CA MET A 302 -33.09 28.79 29.32
C MET A 302 -32.13 28.87 28.12
N ALA A 303 -32.25 29.89 27.27
CA ALA A 303 -31.29 30.16 26.21
C ALA A 303 -29.90 30.57 26.75
N SER A 304 -29.86 31.23 27.91
CA SER A 304 -28.61 31.50 28.65
C SER A 304 -28.14 30.33 29.53
N ALA A 305 -28.90 29.23 29.62
CA ALA A 305 -28.52 28.01 30.34
C ALA A 305 -28.04 26.85 29.43
N ALA A 306 -28.07 27.03 28.10
CA ALA A 306 -27.64 26.00 27.14
C ALA A 306 -26.11 25.99 26.84
N ALA A 307 -25.34 26.87 27.48
CA ALA A 307 -23.90 27.03 27.25
C ALA A 307 -23.02 26.01 28.01
N VAL A 308 -23.36 24.72 27.94
CA VAL A 308 -22.57 23.63 28.57
C VAL A 308 -21.44 23.18 27.63
N THR A 309 -20.42 24.01 27.49
CA THR A 309 -19.26 23.76 26.60
C THR A 309 -18.28 22.74 27.20
N ALA A 310 -18.30 21.50 26.70
CA ALA A 310 -17.26 20.50 26.93
C ALA A 310 -17.31 19.45 25.80
N GLY A 311 -16.17 19.08 25.17
CA GLY A 311 -16.26 18.39 23.87
C GLY A 311 -15.19 17.40 23.40
N ALA A 312 -14.12 17.11 24.14
CA ALA A 312 -12.91 16.41 23.66
C ALA A 312 -13.06 15.32 22.58
N GLN A 313 -12.41 15.53 21.44
CA GLN A 313 -11.85 14.42 20.67
C GLN A 313 -10.34 14.62 20.61
N GLU A 314 -9.59 13.56 20.34
CA GLU A 314 -8.18 13.47 20.67
C GLU A 314 -7.34 13.25 19.41
N LEU A 315 -6.28 14.04 19.26
CA LEU A 315 -5.25 13.84 18.23
C LEU A 315 -3.99 13.34 18.90
N LEU A 316 -3.42 12.23 18.46
CA LEU A 316 -2.20 11.62 18.99
C LEU A 316 -1.11 11.57 17.92
N LEU A 317 0.13 11.81 18.34
CA LEU A 317 1.35 11.57 17.56
C LEU A 317 2.19 10.57 18.34
N LEU A 318 2.40 9.39 17.74
CA LEU A 318 3.07 8.24 18.34
C LEU A 318 4.32 7.87 17.54
N GLY A 319 5.40 7.50 18.20
CA GLY A 319 6.64 7.01 17.60
C GLY A 319 7.30 5.93 18.45
N GLY A 320 8.10 5.07 17.83
CA GLY A 320 8.76 3.98 18.54
C GLY A 320 9.41 2.98 17.60
N ALA A 321 9.33 1.70 17.96
CA ALA A 321 9.97 0.62 17.23
C ALA A 321 8.94 -0.36 16.63
N THR A 322 9.19 -0.79 15.40
CA THR A 322 8.51 -1.90 14.74
C THR A 322 9.44 -3.09 14.67
N ARG A 323 8.93 -4.27 15.00
CA ARG A 323 9.63 -5.55 14.84
C ARG A 323 8.88 -6.46 13.87
N GLU A 324 9.60 -7.00 12.90
CA GLU A 324 9.13 -8.07 12.03
C GLU A 324 9.65 -9.42 12.57
N ARG A 325 8.91 -10.52 12.39
CA ARG A 325 9.22 -11.83 13.01
C ARG A 325 9.92 -12.83 12.09
N SER A 326 9.64 -12.81 10.79
CA SER A 326 10.17 -13.77 9.81
C SER A 326 11.62 -13.46 9.42
N LEU A 327 11.91 -12.21 9.08
CA LEU A 327 13.23 -11.62 8.84
C LEU A 327 13.97 -11.31 10.16
N ARG A 328 13.22 -11.24 11.28
CA ARG A 328 13.68 -10.94 12.66
C ARG A 328 14.18 -9.51 12.89
N GLU A 329 13.91 -8.61 11.94
CA GLU A 329 14.41 -7.23 11.93
C GLU A 329 13.70 -6.31 12.92
N THR A 330 14.29 -5.15 13.17
CA THR A 330 13.67 -4.09 13.99
C THR A 330 14.04 -2.72 13.42
N THR A 331 13.01 -1.94 13.09
CA THR A 331 13.09 -0.58 12.55
C THR A 331 12.39 0.40 13.51
N HIS A 332 12.50 1.69 13.24
CA HIS A 332 11.59 2.69 13.78
C HIS A 332 10.20 2.58 13.13
N GLY A 333 9.17 3.12 13.77
CA GLY A 333 7.82 3.25 13.22
C GLY A 333 7.06 4.37 13.93
N TRP A 334 5.99 4.87 13.32
CA TRP A 334 5.20 5.98 13.85
C TRP A 334 3.73 5.92 13.44
N ALA A 335 2.88 6.69 14.12
CA ALA A 335 1.47 6.84 13.77
C ALA A 335 0.92 8.23 14.13
N VAL A 336 -0.01 8.71 13.30
CA VAL A 336 -0.87 9.87 13.60
C VAL A 336 -2.29 9.35 13.73
N GLU A 337 -2.94 9.61 14.87
CA GLU A 337 -4.23 9.01 15.22
C GLU A 337 -5.24 10.08 15.68
N TYR A 338 -6.44 10.03 15.11
CA TYR A 338 -7.62 10.75 15.60
C TYR A 338 -8.54 9.78 16.34
N ALA A 339 -8.88 10.11 17.59
CA ALA A 339 -9.70 9.27 18.47
C ALA A 339 -11.03 9.96 18.85
N GLN A 340 -12.13 9.22 18.63
CA GLN A 340 -13.51 9.66 18.78
C GLN A 340 -14.22 8.81 19.84
N GLY A 341 -14.56 9.41 21.00
CA GLY A 341 -15.36 8.74 22.03
C GLY A 341 -16.75 8.33 21.52
N LEU A 342 -17.17 7.10 21.84
CA LEU A 342 -18.46 6.47 21.47
C LEU A 342 -19.30 6.07 22.69
N GLY A 343 -18.91 6.49 23.89
CA GLY A 343 -19.49 6.12 25.18
C GLY A 343 -18.43 6.12 26.29
N GLU A 344 -18.80 5.87 27.54
CA GLU A 344 -17.83 5.83 28.64
C GLU A 344 -16.72 4.79 28.39
N ASN A 345 -17.11 3.60 27.93
CA ASN A 345 -16.22 2.45 27.76
C ASN A 345 -15.83 2.15 26.30
N ALA A 346 -16.16 3.03 25.35
CA ALA A 346 -15.90 2.80 23.92
C ALA A 346 -15.36 4.04 23.21
N TYR A 347 -14.46 3.82 22.24
CA TYR A 347 -14.05 4.84 21.27
C TYR A 347 -13.69 4.19 19.93
N ALA A 348 -13.66 5.00 18.86
CA ALA A 348 -13.11 4.63 17.57
C ALA A 348 -11.83 5.44 17.29
N THR A 349 -10.92 4.90 16.50
CA THR A 349 -9.80 5.67 15.94
C THR A 349 -9.74 5.57 14.42
N LEU A 350 -9.24 6.64 13.80
CA LEU A 350 -8.71 6.65 12.44
C LEU A 350 -7.24 7.02 12.54
N SER A 351 -6.35 6.21 11.99
CA SER A 351 -4.91 6.44 12.07
C SER A 351 -4.19 6.18 10.75
N TRP A 352 -3.17 6.99 10.48
CA TRP A 352 -2.10 6.64 9.55
C TRP A 352 -0.99 5.99 10.37
N LEU A 353 -0.53 4.82 9.95
CA LEU A 353 0.61 4.13 10.51
C LEU A 353 1.70 4.03 9.44
N ASN A 354 2.94 4.21 9.87
CA ASN A 354 4.12 3.83 9.12
C ASN A 354 4.86 2.76 9.92
N GLU A 355 5.03 1.59 9.32
CA GLU A 355 5.69 0.44 9.95
C GLU A 355 7.21 0.53 9.88
N GLY A 356 7.75 1.52 9.19
CA GLY A 356 9.17 1.75 8.99
C GLY A 356 9.70 1.10 7.71
N HIS A 357 11.02 1.03 7.62
CA HIS A 357 11.72 0.36 6.53
C HIS A 357 12.23 -0.99 7.05
N VAL A 358 11.51 -2.05 6.70
CA VAL A 358 11.97 -3.44 6.81
C VAL A 358 12.68 -3.78 5.49
N THR A 359 13.62 -4.72 5.47
CA THR A 359 14.34 -5.09 4.25
C THR A 359 13.36 -5.47 3.14
N ALA A 360 13.46 -4.77 2.01
CA ALA A 360 12.58 -4.85 0.85
C ALA A 360 11.08 -4.54 1.10
N HIS A 361 10.72 -3.93 2.24
CA HIS A 361 9.34 -3.57 2.61
C HIS A 361 9.27 -2.18 3.25
N HIS A 362 8.84 -1.17 2.48
CA HIS A 362 8.56 0.18 2.96
C HIS A 362 7.04 0.35 3.08
N ARG A 363 6.49 0.05 4.26
CA ARG A 363 5.03 -0.06 4.46
C ARG A 363 4.42 1.05 5.30
N ASP A 364 3.35 1.62 4.77
CA ASP A 364 2.45 2.54 5.46
C ASP A 364 0.98 2.18 5.18
N GLY A 365 0.05 2.81 5.90
CA GLY A 365 -1.37 2.56 5.67
C GLY A 365 -2.34 3.22 6.64
N HIS A 366 -3.61 3.16 6.28
CA HIS A 366 -4.71 3.68 7.10
C HIS A 366 -5.39 2.57 7.89
N ALA A 367 -5.51 2.73 9.21
CA ALA A 367 -6.35 1.88 10.04
C ALA A 367 -7.60 2.61 10.52
N ALA A 368 -8.67 1.84 10.71
CA ALA A 368 -9.85 2.25 11.46
C ALA A 368 -10.12 1.21 12.54
N GLN A 369 -10.05 1.57 13.82
CA GLN A 369 -10.19 0.63 14.93
C GLN A 369 -11.36 0.98 15.86
N LEU A 370 -12.02 -0.05 16.38
CA LEU A 370 -12.95 0.06 17.51
C LEU A 370 -12.26 -0.40 18.79
N TRP A 371 -12.48 0.33 19.87
CA TRP A 371 -11.79 0.15 21.15
C TRP A 371 -12.77 -0.03 22.31
N GLY A 372 -12.53 -1.04 23.13
CA GLY A 372 -13.04 -1.10 24.50
C GLY A 372 -12.04 -0.46 25.46
N ARG A 373 -12.51 0.34 26.42
CA ARG A 373 -11.66 0.97 27.46
C ARG A 373 -12.24 0.85 28.87
N ALA A 374 -11.33 0.71 29.83
CA ALA A 374 -11.57 0.95 31.24
C ALA A 374 -10.82 2.22 31.67
N SER A 375 -11.38 2.95 32.64
CA SER A 375 -10.79 4.17 33.19
C SER A 375 -10.60 4.03 34.70
N PHE A 376 -9.43 4.44 35.19
CA PHE A 376 -8.94 4.27 36.55
C PHE A 376 -8.37 5.61 37.07
N LEU A 377 -8.05 5.67 38.37
CA LEU A 377 -7.40 6.82 39.02
C LEU A 377 -8.14 8.14 38.72
N ASP A 378 -9.42 8.20 39.10
CA ASP A 378 -10.33 9.32 38.83
C ASP A 378 -10.34 9.74 37.34
N ARG A 379 -10.42 8.72 36.47
CA ARG A 379 -10.37 8.78 35.00
C ARG A 379 -9.02 9.22 34.40
N ARG A 380 -7.99 9.51 35.20
CA ARG A 380 -6.66 9.94 34.69
C ARG A 380 -5.88 8.85 33.97
N LEU A 381 -6.15 7.58 34.23
CA LEU A 381 -5.52 6.46 33.53
C LEU A 381 -6.57 5.66 32.75
N GLY A 382 -6.47 5.64 31.43
CA GLY A 382 -7.22 4.72 30.57
C GLY A 382 -6.38 3.50 30.21
N ALA A 383 -6.98 2.31 30.22
CA ALA A 383 -6.43 1.14 29.53
C ALA A 383 -7.43 0.69 28.46
N ALA A 384 -6.94 0.34 27.27
CA ALA A 384 -7.79 0.03 26.12
C ALA A 384 -7.26 -1.14 25.29
N LEU A 385 -8.18 -1.92 24.73
CA LEU A 385 -7.93 -2.94 23.71
C LEU A 385 -8.72 -2.58 22.45
N GLY A 386 -8.10 -2.72 21.29
CA GLY A 386 -8.65 -2.29 20.01
C GLY A 386 -8.43 -3.31 18.88
N ILE A 387 -9.33 -3.29 17.91
CA ILE A 387 -9.28 -4.12 16.71
C ILE A 387 -9.89 -3.37 15.53
N GLY A 388 -9.35 -3.56 14.33
CA GLY A 388 -10.00 -3.11 13.11
C GLY A 388 -9.21 -3.35 11.82
N PRO A 389 -9.82 -3.07 10.66
CA PRO A 389 -9.16 -3.17 9.37
C PRO A 389 -8.00 -2.18 9.22
N TYR A 390 -6.97 -2.63 8.50
CA TYR A 390 -5.81 -1.85 8.10
C TYR A 390 -5.63 -1.97 6.58
N ARG A 391 -5.65 -0.84 5.86
CA ARG A 391 -5.41 -0.74 4.42
C ARG A 391 -3.96 -0.29 4.22
N TYR A 392 -3.09 -1.22 3.84
CA TYR A 392 -1.65 -0.98 3.69
C TYR A 392 -1.20 -0.86 2.25
N PHE A 393 -0.08 -0.18 2.07
CA PHE A 393 0.65 0.01 0.83
C PHE A 393 2.12 -0.22 1.13
N ASP A 394 2.71 -1.19 0.46
CA ASP A 394 4.06 -1.70 0.74
C ASP A 394 4.91 -1.48 -0.51
N THR A 395 5.85 -0.53 -0.46
CA THR A 395 6.82 -0.38 -1.54
C THR A 395 7.87 -1.49 -1.40
N GLU A 396 7.73 -2.50 -2.25
CA GLU A 396 8.58 -3.67 -2.34
C GLU A 396 9.45 -3.67 -3.61
N GLN A 397 10.49 -4.51 -3.63
CA GLN A 397 11.33 -4.67 -4.81
C GLN A 397 10.59 -5.48 -5.88
N ALA A 398 10.31 -4.84 -7.02
CA ALA A 398 9.54 -5.48 -8.09
C ALA A 398 10.27 -6.66 -8.73
N GLY A 399 9.47 -7.61 -9.23
CA GLY A 399 9.93 -8.64 -10.16
C GLY A 399 10.46 -8.07 -11.47
N LEU A 400 11.24 -8.90 -12.18
CA LEU A 400 11.96 -8.63 -13.44
C LEU A 400 11.29 -7.60 -14.37
N GLY A 401 11.76 -6.35 -14.33
CA GLY A 401 11.42 -5.31 -15.31
C GLY A 401 11.06 -3.94 -14.73
N ALA A 402 10.79 -3.82 -13.43
CA ALA A 402 10.60 -2.55 -12.73
C ALA A 402 11.60 -2.41 -11.56
N SER A 403 11.82 -1.17 -11.09
CA SER A 403 12.71 -0.88 -9.96
C SER A 403 12.06 -1.18 -8.60
N TYR A 404 10.74 -0.97 -8.50
CA TYR A 404 9.93 -1.25 -7.32
C TYR A 404 8.46 -1.47 -7.74
N ALA A 405 7.68 -2.09 -6.86
CA ALA A 405 6.22 -2.15 -6.94
C ALA A 405 5.66 -1.62 -5.62
N ASN A 406 4.59 -0.83 -5.66
CA ASN A 406 3.84 -0.48 -4.46
C ASN A 406 2.62 -1.40 -4.37
N ASP A 407 2.78 -2.52 -3.64
CA ASP A 407 1.77 -3.57 -3.53
C ASP A 407 0.82 -3.28 -2.37
N HIS A 408 -0.48 -3.50 -2.58
CA HIS A 408 -1.49 -2.87 -1.74
C HIS A 408 -2.58 -3.85 -1.27
N GLY A 409 -2.85 -3.89 0.03
CA GLY A 409 -3.72 -4.92 0.61
C GLY A 409 -4.49 -4.52 1.86
N TRP A 410 -5.06 -5.55 2.49
CA TRP A 410 -5.87 -5.47 3.70
C TRP A 410 -5.36 -6.42 4.78
N GLY A 411 -5.04 -5.86 5.95
CA GLY A 411 -4.72 -6.59 7.17
C GLY A 411 -5.72 -6.28 8.29
N VAL A 412 -5.44 -6.83 9.47
CA VAL A 412 -6.12 -6.50 10.72
C VAL A 412 -5.07 -5.98 11.70
N VAL A 413 -5.35 -4.85 12.33
CA VAL A 413 -4.53 -4.33 13.43
C VAL A 413 -5.23 -4.60 14.76
N TYR A 414 -4.57 -5.39 15.58
CA TYR A 414 -4.92 -5.67 16.98
C TYR A 414 -4.05 -4.81 17.87
N SER A 415 -4.62 -4.19 18.90
CA SER A 415 -3.86 -3.23 19.70
C SER A 415 -4.22 -3.26 21.17
N ALA A 416 -3.21 -2.96 22.00
CA ALA A 416 -3.38 -2.58 23.39
C ALA A 416 -2.83 -1.17 23.60
N GLY A 417 -3.32 -0.44 24.61
CA GLY A 417 -2.72 0.83 24.98
C GLY A 417 -3.09 1.34 26.37
N LEU A 418 -2.23 2.22 26.88
CA LEU A 418 -2.39 2.93 28.14
C LEU A 418 -2.32 4.43 27.86
N THR A 419 -3.30 5.18 28.37
CA THR A 419 -3.42 6.63 28.17
C THR A 419 -3.43 7.33 29.52
N TRP A 420 -2.46 8.21 29.77
CA TRP A 420 -2.46 9.10 30.92
C TRP A 420 -2.97 10.48 30.53
N TYR A 421 -4.10 10.88 31.10
CA TYR A 421 -4.68 12.22 30.93
C TYR A 421 -4.08 13.15 31.98
N ALA A 422 -3.16 14.01 31.53
CA ALA A 422 -2.54 15.02 32.36
C ALA A 422 -3.53 16.16 32.65
N ASP A 423 -3.13 17.10 33.50
CA ASP A 423 -3.92 18.31 33.72
C ASP A 423 -3.96 19.16 32.45
N ARG A 424 -5.12 19.80 32.21
CA ARG A 424 -5.47 20.55 30.99
C ARG A 424 -5.81 19.63 29.81
N ARG A 425 -5.16 19.81 28.65
CA ARG A 425 -5.53 19.21 27.36
C ARG A 425 -4.56 18.13 26.86
N TRP A 426 -3.48 17.88 27.58
CA TRP A 426 -2.44 16.95 27.15
C TRP A 426 -2.68 15.53 27.67
N LEU A 427 -2.41 14.54 26.84
CA LEU A 427 -2.32 13.15 27.23
C LEU A 427 -0.98 12.55 26.78
N PHE A 428 -0.53 11.54 27.53
CA PHE A 428 0.63 10.72 27.19
C PHE A 428 0.14 9.30 26.92
N HIS A 429 0.68 8.65 25.89
CA HIS A 429 0.11 7.43 25.37
C HIS A 429 1.16 6.37 25.06
N LEU A 430 0.89 5.13 25.46
CA LEU A 430 1.66 3.94 25.10
C LEU A 430 0.76 3.01 24.29
N ARG A 431 1.26 2.49 23.17
CA ARG A 431 0.51 1.69 22.20
C ARG A 431 1.35 0.48 21.78
N ALA A 432 0.80 -0.72 21.95
CA ALA A 432 1.34 -1.93 21.34
C ALA A 432 0.38 -2.36 20.21
N ASN A 433 0.89 -2.51 18.99
CA ASN A 433 0.13 -3.00 17.84
C ASN A 433 0.69 -4.35 17.39
N ARG A 434 -0.19 -5.27 17.01
CA ARG A 434 0.10 -6.44 16.18
C ARG A 434 -0.67 -6.27 14.88
N ILE A 435 0.06 -6.25 13.76
CA ILE A 435 -0.53 -6.16 12.43
C ILE A 435 -0.35 -7.53 11.78
N ASP A 436 -1.47 -8.16 11.44
CA ASP A 436 -1.54 -9.41 10.67
C ASP A 436 -2.08 -9.07 9.27
N THR A 437 -1.35 -9.45 8.22
CA THR A 437 -1.70 -9.16 6.82
C THR A 437 -2.22 -10.40 6.09
N ARG A 438 -2.77 -10.23 4.89
CA ARG A 438 -3.14 -11.36 4.00
C ARG A 438 -2.01 -11.76 3.06
N THR A 439 -1.16 -10.80 2.70
CA THR A 439 -0.01 -10.94 1.80
C THR A 439 1.06 -9.92 2.23
N GLY A 440 2.33 -10.32 2.25
CA GLY A 440 3.44 -9.52 2.79
C GLY A 440 3.81 -9.88 4.23
N ILE A 441 4.57 -9.01 4.89
CA ILE A 441 5.12 -9.23 6.24
C ILE A 441 4.11 -8.95 7.36
N ASP A 442 4.31 -9.53 8.55
CA ASP A 442 3.49 -9.22 9.73
C ASP A 442 4.32 -8.60 10.87
N THR A 443 3.98 -7.38 11.27
CA THR A 443 4.77 -6.62 12.24
C THR A 443 4.22 -6.67 13.67
N THR A 444 5.02 -6.20 14.62
CA THR A 444 4.61 -5.86 15.98
C THR A 444 5.24 -4.51 16.33
N MET A 445 4.44 -3.47 16.59
CA MET A 445 4.92 -2.13 16.92
C MET A 445 4.78 -1.88 18.43
N LEU A 446 5.77 -1.21 19.02
CA LEU A 446 5.67 -0.60 20.34
C LEU A 446 5.96 0.89 20.21
N LEU A 447 4.92 1.70 20.37
CA LEU A 447 4.95 3.15 20.19
C LEU A 447 4.63 3.87 21.51
N ALA A 448 5.27 5.01 21.70
CA ALA A 448 4.99 5.96 22.77
C ALA A 448 4.74 7.35 22.15
N GLY A 449 4.04 8.23 22.85
CA GLY A 449 3.84 9.58 22.33
C GLY A 449 2.95 10.48 23.17
N VAL A 450 2.57 11.58 22.55
CA VAL A 450 1.72 12.63 23.12
C VAL A 450 0.45 12.77 22.31
N GLY A 451 -0.59 13.25 22.96
CA GLY A 451 -1.81 13.67 22.29
C GLY A 451 -2.46 14.88 22.95
N TYR A 452 -3.40 15.45 22.23
CA TYR A 452 -4.07 16.70 22.59
C TYR A 452 -5.59 16.55 22.46
N GLN A 453 -6.29 16.83 23.55
CA GLN A 453 -7.74 16.94 23.61
C GLN A 453 -8.17 18.28 22.99
N LEU A 454 -8.62 18.21 21.74
CA LEU A 454 -9.02 19.35 20.91
C LEU A 454 -10.14 20.17 21.56
N ASP A 455 -10.99 19.56 22.39
CA ASP A 455 -12.11 20.20 23.10
C ASP A 455 -12.27 19.73 24.59
N ALA A 456 -11.17 19.46 25.31
CA ALA A 456 -11.12 18.77 26.65
C ALA A 456 -12.33 18.88 27.62
N PRO A 457 -12.63 17.84 28.42
CA PRO A 457 -13.69 17.90 29.43
C PRO A 457 -13.32 18.86 30.58
N SER A 458 -14.32 19.25 31.38
CA SER A 458 -14.15 20.07 32.58
C SER A 458 -13.48 19.32 33.76
N ALA A 459 -13.36 18.00 33.67
CA ALA A 459 -12.63 17.14 34.60
C ALA A 459 -11.63 16.26 33.81
N PRO A 460 -10.54 15.78 34.43
CA PRO A 460 -9.56 14.92 33.78
C PRO A 460 -10.17 13.63 33.18
N GLY A 461 -9.47 13.06 32.21
CA GLY A 461 -9.82 11.79 31.57
C GLY A 461 -10.47 11.92 30.20
N PRO A 462 -10.93 10.78 29.63
CA PRO A 462 -11.50 10.75 28.30
C PRO A 462 -12.90 11.34 28.22
N ARG A 463 -13.25 11.87 27.03
CA ARG A 463 -14.63 12.15 26.65
C ARG A 463 -15.43 10.86 26.45
N PRO A 464 -16.66 10.76 26.99
CA PRO A 464 -17.60 9.70 26.65
C PRO A 464 -18.08 9.83 25.19
N ALA A 465 -18.83 10.89 24.89
CA ALA A 465 -19.41 11.16 23.56
C ALA A 465 -19.17 12.61 23.13
N ALA A 466 -19.05 12.79 21.80
CA ALA A 466 -18.79 14.07 21.15
C ALA A 466 -19.96 15.08 21.32
N PRO A 467 -19.71 16.40 21.26
CA PRO A 467 -20.76 17.41 21.16
C PRO A 467 -21.65 17.20 19.93
N ALA A 468 -22.91 17.62 20.04
CA ALA A 468 -23.75 17.88 18.89
C ALA A 468 -23.30 19.16 18.17
N LEU A 469 -23.53 19.24 16.86
CA LEU A 469 -23.34 20.46 16.06
C LEU A 469 -24.69 21.07 15.71
N ALA A 470 -24.80 22.40 15.83
CA ALA A 470 -26.05 23.14 15.64
C ALA A 470 -26.31 23.56 14.16
N GLY A 471 -25.49 23.11 13.21
CA GLY A 471 -25.62 23.46 11.79
C GLY A 471 -24.45 22.97 10.95
N ASN A 472 -24.43 23.31 9.66
CA ASN A 472 -23.38 22.90 8.73
C ASN A 472 -22.02 23.49 9.11
N THR A 473 -20.99 22.63 9.20
CA THR A 473 -19.61 23.06 9.48
C THR A 473 -19.06 24.00 8.41
N THR A 474 -19.44 23.75 7.15
CA THR A 474 -19.00 24.47 5.96
C THR A 474 -20.21 24.95 5.17
N ARG A 475 -20.13 26.19 4.65
CA ARG A 475 -21.15 26.76 3.75
C ARG A 475 -20.74 26.48 2.31
N ASN A 476 -20.29 27.49 1.57
CA ASN A 476 -19.54 27.32 0.32
C ASN A 476 -18.11 27.79 0.53
N GLU A 477 -17.15 27.06 -0.01
CA GLU A 477 -15.72 27.37 0.08
C GLU A 477 -15.04 27.14 -1.27
N VAL A 478 -14.09 28.01 -1.62
CA VAL A 478 -13.12 27.78 -2.70
C VAL A 478 -11.71 27.93 -2.16
N ALA A 479 -10.80 27.05 -2.53
CA ALA A 479 -9.41 27.07 -2.07
C ALA A 479 -8.42 26.79 -3.21
N LEU A 480 -7.29 27.48 -3.18
CA LEU A 480 -6.13 27.26 -4.05
C LEU A 480 -4.98 26.69 -3.21
N PHE A 481 -4.29 25.70 -3.76
CA PHE A 481 -3.28 24.93 -3.06
C PHE A 481 -1.99 24.81 -3.86
N HIS A 482 -0.87 24.78 -3.13
CA HIS A 482 0.44 24.41 -3.64
C HIS A 482 1.14 23.46 -2.64
N GLY A 483 2.05 22.63 -3.13
CA GLY A 483 2.81 21.71 -2.29
C GLY A 483 3.61 20.72 -3.14
N ARG A 484 3.64 19.47 -2.71
CA ARG A 484 4.42 18.41 -3.35
C ARG A 484 3.64 17.12 -3.48
N THR A 485 3.81 16.47 -4.63
CA THR A 485 3.60 15.03 -4.78
C THR A 485 4.88 14.33 -4.34
N ILE A 486 4.73 13.25 -3.59
CA ILE A 486 5.76 12.26 -3.28
C ILE A 486 5.28 10.94 -3.90
N LEU A 487 6.13 10.29 -4.69
CA LEU A 487 5.83 8.98 -5.26
C LEU A 487 6.34 7.90 -4.30
N ASN A 488 5.46 7.00 -3.86
CA ASN A 488 5.89 5.88 -3.02
C ASN A 488 6.89 5.02 -3.82
N SER A 489 8.16 5.05 -3.39
CA SER A 489 9.34 4.61 -4.12
C SER A 489 10.54 4.58 -3.17
N PHE A 490 11.53 3.72 -3.40
CA PHE A 490 12.73 3.65 -2.55
C PHE A 490 13.57 4.95 -2.56
N GLU A 491 13.48 5.75 -3.62
CA GLU A 491 14.20 7.03 -3.75
C GLU A 491 13.38 8.25 -3.29
N SER A 492 12.09 8.07 -2.95
CA SER A 492 11.18 9.14 -2.51
C SER A 492 11.13 10.35 -3.48
N GLU A 493 11.01 10.04 -4.77
CA GLU A 493 10.91 11.05 -5.83
C GLU A 493 9.77 12.03 -5.57
N ASN A 494 9.98 13.32 -5.86
CA ASN A 494 8.98 14.36 -5.61
C ASN A 494 8.88 15.39 -6.73
N SER A 495 7.67 15.94 -6.90
CA SER A 495 7.33 16.96 -7.89
C SER A 495 6.49 18.07 -7.25
N ALA A 496 6.54 19.27 -7.82
CA ALA A 496 5.71 20.39 -7.39
C ALA A 496 4.25 20.15 -7.78
N ALA A 497 3.35 20.20 -6.79
CA ALA A 497 1.93 19.94 -6.98
C ALA A 497 1.08 21.20 -6.74
N THR A 498 -0.11 21.22 -7.34
CA THR A 498 -1.08 22.32 -7.27
C THR A 498 -2.50 21.77 -7.34
N ALA A 499 -3.44 22.37 -6.59
CA ALA A 499 -4.84 22.01 -6.69
C ALA A 499 -5.77 23.22 -6.56
N PHE A 500 -7.00 23.04 -7.03
CA PHE A 500 -8.15 23.89 -6.74
C PHE A 500 -9.29 23.03 -6.18
N GLU A 501 -9.94 23.47 -5.11
CA GLU A 501 -11.11 22.79 -4.53
C GLU A 501 -12.26 23.78 -4.39
N TYR A 502 -13.44 23.44 -4.91
CA TYR A 502 -14.71 23.96 -4.43
C TYR A 502 -15.34 22.93 -3.48
N ARG A 503 -15.69 23.34 -2.27
CA ARG A 503 -16.24 22.50 -1.20
C ARG A 503 -17.53 23.09 -0.64
N ARG A 504 -18.52 22.24 -0.36
CA ARG A 504 -19.79 22.65 0.25
C ARG A 504 -20.31 21.64 1.26
N GLY A 505 -20.78 22.14 2.41
CA GLY A 505 -21.46 21.32 3.41
C GLY A 505 -22.83 20.85 2.93
N LEU A 506 -23.09 19.54 3.03
CA LEU A 506 -24.40 18.91 2.85
C LEU A 506 -25.18 18.82 4.17
N GLY A 507 -24.46 18.77 5.30
CA GLY A 507 -25.04 18.79 6.64
C GLY A 507 -24.01 19.21 7.70
N PRO A 508 -24.29 18.98 9.00
CA PRO A 508 -23.33 19.25 10.08
C PRO A 508 -22.02 18.48 9.94
N TRP A 509 -22.13 17.21 9.53
CA TRP A 509 -21.04 16.21 9.50
C TRP A 509 -20.52 15.86 8.12
N VAL A 510 -21.24 16.25 7.06
CA VAL A 510 -21.00 15.76 5.69
C VAL A 510 -20.81 16.93 4.74
N GLU A 511 -19.80 16.82 3.89
CA GLU A 511 -19.48 17.76 2.82
C GLU A 511 -19.28 17.01 1.51
N TRP A 512 -19.36 17.74 0.39
CA TRP A 512 -18.81 17.30 -0.88
C TRP A 512 -17.81 18.33 -1.38
N SER A 513 -16.87 17.89 -2.21
CA SER A 513 -16.07 18.81 -3.02
C SER A 513 -15.90 18.30 -4.45
N ALA A 514 -15.73 19.24 -5.35
CA ALA A 514 -15.25 19.03 -6.70
C ALA A 514 -14.07 19.97 -6.96
N GLY A 515 -13.09 19.52 -7.71
CA GLY A 515 -11.84 20.25 -7.87
C GLY A 515 -10.99 19.76 -9.01
N TRP A 516 -9.77 20.27 -9.05
CA TRP A 516 -8.73 19.87 -9.98
C TRP A 516 -7.43 19.62 -9.23
N LEU A 517 -6.78 18.50 -9.52
CA LEU A 517 -5.49 18.11 -8.96
C LEU A 517 -4.47 18.00 -10.10
N ASN A 518 -3.31 18.61 -9.91
CA ASN A 518 -2.14 18.45 -10.75
C ASN A 518 -0.95 18.07 -9.87
N GLU A 519 -0.43 16.87 -10.10
CA GLU A 519 0.66 16.28 -9.31
C GLU A 519 2.05 16.72 -9.80
N GLY A 520 2.08 17.58 -10.83
CA GLY A 520 3.31 17.94 -11.54
C GLY A 520 3.82 16.76 -12.36
N GLY A 521 5.14 16.68 -12.52
CA GLY A 521 5.79 15.48 -13.05
C GLY A 521 7.21 15.35 -12.51
N ASN A 522 7.62 14.12 -12.21
CA ASN A 522 8.96 13.77 -11.70
C ASN A 522 9.83 13.02 -12.74
N GLY A 523 9.28 12.70 -13.91
CA GLY A 523 9.92 11.89 -14.96
C GLY A 523 9.47 10.43 -15.00
N VAL A 524 8.86 9.95 -13.92
CA VAL A 524 8.27 8.60 -13.79
C VAL A 524 6.75 8.65 -13.94
N ILE A 525 6.11 9.66 -13.34
CA ILE A 525 4.68 9.98 -13.49
C ILE A 525 4.52 11.47 -13.79
N ARG A 526 3.52 11.79 -14.61
CA ARG A 526 2.88 13.10 -14.69
C ARG A 526 1.39 12.88 -14.82
N ARG A 527 0.60 13.36 -13.85
CA ARG A 527 -0.84 13.07 -13.73
C ARG A 527 -1.62 14.33 -13.33
N ASN A 528 -2.70 14.61 -14.06
CA ASN A 528 -3.65 15.67 -13.71
C ASN A 528 -5.09 15.26 -14.04
N GLY A 529 -6.04 15.81 -13.28
CA GLY A 529 -7.44 15.39 -13.39
C GLY A 529 -8.40 16.12 -12.48
N ALA A 530 -9.69 15.89 -12.73
CA ALA A 530 -10.78 16.42 -11.92
C ALA A 530 -11.03 15.52 -10.70
N THR A 531 -11.09 16.10 -9.50
CA THR A 531 -11.42 15.38 -8.27
C THR A 531 -12.88 15.55 -7.90
N ALA A 532 -13.50 14.51 -7.38
CA ALA A 532 -14.82 14.57 -6.74
C ALA A 532 -14.80 13.69 -5.48
N GLN A 533 -15.08 14.28 -4.31
CA GLN A 533 -14.95 13.62 -3.00
C GLN A 533 -16.15 13.90 -2.08
N LEU A 534 -16.52 12.90 -1.27
CA LEU A 534 -17.41 13.03 -0.13
C LEU A 534 -16.60 13.02 1.16
N TRP A 535 -17.01 13.83 2.14
CA TRP A 535 -16.23 14.10 3.35
C TRP A 535 -17.04 13.88 4.61
N LEU A 536 -16.38 13.32 5.63
CA LEU A 536 -16.77 13.46 7.03
C LEU A 536 -15.96 14.61 7.64
N VAL A 537 -16.63 15.63 8.16
CA VAL A 537 -16.02 16.84 8.73
C VAL A 537 -16.38 17.01 10.20
N ARG A 538 -15.46 17.61 10.97
CA ARG A 538 -15.69 17.99 12.35
C ARG A 538 -14.98 19.30 12.73
N PRO A 539 -15.69 20.31 13.28
CA PRO A 539 -15.11 21.54 13.80
C PRO A 539 -14.74 21.41 15.28
N PHE A 540 -13.77 22.22 15.69
CA PHE A 540 -13.09 22.26 16.98
C PHE A 540 -12.76 23.69 17.36
N LEU A 541 -12.42 23.96 18.63
CA LEU A 541 -11.87 25.25 19.07
C LEU A 541 -12.76 26.43 18.61
N ASP A 542 -14.04 26.41 18.99
CA ASP A 542 -15.07 27.38 18.56
C ASP A 542 -15.21 27.50 17.04
N HIS A 543 -15.06 26.37 16.35
CA HIS A 543 -14.99 26.23 14.89
C HIS A 543 -13.80 26.92 14.21
N ARG A 544 -12.74 27.32 14.94
CA ARG A 544 -11.50 27.83 14.32
C ARG A 544 -10.76 26.74 13.55
N LEU A 545 -10.69 25.53 14.11
CA LEU A 545 -10.12 24.36 13.45
C LEU A 545 -11.26 23.49 12.92
N ALA A 546 -11.09 22.89 11.74
CA ALA A 546 -11.91 21.78 11.27
C ALA A 546 -11.02 20.68 10.68
N LEU A 547 -11.21 19.45 11.14
CA LEU A 547 -10.58 18.27 10.55
C LEU A 547 -11.61 17.56 9.66
N ALA A 548 -11.19 17.09 8.48
CA ALA A 548 -12.06 16.29 7.62
C ALA A 548 -11.30 15.14 6.95
N ALA A 549 -11.96 14.00 6.83
CA ALA A 549 -11.52 12.84 6.05
C ALA A 549 -12.45 12.65 4.85
N GLY A 550 -11.87 12.52 3.66
CA GLY A 550 -12.57 12.42 2.39
C GLY A 550 -12.21 11.18 1.59
N ILE A 551 -13.15 10.74 0.76
CA ILE A 551 -12.96 9.65 -0.21
C ILE A 551 -13.69 9.98 -1.51
N GLY A 552 -13.13 9.57 -2.64
CA GLY A 552 -13.77 9.72 -3.94
C GLY A 552 -12.88 9.28 -5.09
N GLY A 553 -13.02 9.96 -6.23
CA GLY A 553 -12.27 9.67 -7.46
C GLY A 553 -11.49 10.85 -8.00
N LEU A 554 -10.39 10.55 -8.69
CA LEU A 554 -9.61 11.44 -9.54
C LEU A 554 -9.81 10.98 -11.00
N ALA A 555 -10.60 11.70 -11.79
CA ALA A 555 -10.77 11.45 -13.21
C ALA A 555 -9.58 12.04 -14.00
N VAL A 556 -8.71 11.18 -14.51
CA VAL A 556 -7.42 11.56 -15.11
C VAL A 556 -7.63 11.98 -16.57
N ASN A 557 -7.18 13.19 -16.92
CA ASN A 557 -7.22 13.70 -18.30
C ASN A 557 -5.92 13.45 -19.05
N GLU A 558 -4.78 13.61 -18.37
CA GLU A 558 -3.45 13.42 -18.94
C GLU A 558 -2.61 12.55 -18.00
N GLU A 559 -2.09 11.45 -18.53
CA GLU A 559 -1.05 10.64 -17.91
C GLU A 559 0.10 10.44 -18.91
N THR A 560 1.32 10.78 -18.49
CA THR A 560 2.53 10.58 -19.30
C THR A 560 3.63 9.91 -18.47
N GLY A 561 3.57 8.57 -18.40
CA GLY A 561 4.66 7.73 -17.91
C GLY A 561 5.75 7.51 -18.98
N THR A 562 6.95 7.16 -18.54
CA THR A 562 8.21 7.17 -19.34
C THR A 562 8.30 6.09 -20.46
N ALA A 563 7.21 5.41 -20.79
CA ALA A 563 7.14 4.32 -21.78
C ALA A 563 6.32 4.67 -23.04
N GLY A 564 5.80 5.89 -23.17
CA GLY A 564 5.07 6.35 -24.37
C GLY A 564 3.75 5.62 -24.67
N ARG A 565 3.28 4.77 -23.75
CA ARG A 565 2.08 3.96 -23.88
C ARG A 565 1.05 4.43 -22.86
N ARG A 566 -0.07 4.96 -23.35
CA ARG A 566 -1.25 5.25 -22.53
C ARG A 566 -1.73 3.94 -21.90
N SER A 567 -1.86 3.91 -20.57
CA SER A 567 -2.63 2.87 -19.90
C SER A 567 -4.11 3.27 -19.99
N ASP A 568 -4.91 2.53 -20.76
CA ASP A 568 -6.33 2.83 -20.94
C ASP A 568 -7.21 2.35 -19.77
N ASP A 569 -6.66 1.54 -18.84
CA ASP A 569 -7.41 0.97 -17.71
C ASP A 569 -7.79 2.02 -16.64
N ASP A 570 -6.86 2.89 -16.24
CA ASP A 570 -6.98 3.76 -15.05
C ASP A 570 -7.44 5.19 -15.38
N ARG A 571 -8.55 5.34 -16.12
CA ARG A 571 -9.14 6.67 -16.39
C ARG A 571 -9.72 7.37 -15.15
N VAL A 572 -9.95 6.63 -14.06
CA VAL A 572 -10.35 7.16 -12.75
C VAL A 572 -9.58 6.44 -11.64
N SER A 573 -8.65 7.14 -11.01
CA SER A 573 -7.95 6.65 -9.81
C SER A 573 -8.79 6.86 -8.56
N GLY A 574 -8.61 6.04 -7.53
CA GLY A 574 -9.17 6.29 -6.21
C GLY A 574 -8.43 7.44 -5.52
N ILE A 575 -9.11 8.25 -4.71
CA ILE A 575 -8.46 9.26 -3.86
C ILE A 575 -9.04 9.22 -2.45
N ALA A 576 -8.15 9.20 -1.46
CA ALA A 576 -8.48 9.33 -0.03
C ALA A 576 -7.68 10.50 0.54
N THR A 577 -8.34 11.39 1.29
CA THR A 577 -7.72 12.66 1.69
C THR A 577 -7.98 12.99 3.15
N LEU A 578 -6.95 13.41 3.88
CA LEU A 578 -7.08 14.05 5.19
C LEU A 578 -6.85 15.55 5.06
N THR A 579 -7.60 16.34 5.83
CA THR A 579 -7.49 17.82 5.84
C THR A 579 -7.53 18.39 7.25
N ALA A 580 -6.77 19.47 7.43
CA ALA A 580 -6.87 20.36 8.59
C ALA A 580 -7.07 21.80 8.09
N SER A 581 -8.21 22.38 8.41
CA SER A 581 -8.61 23.74 8.00
C SER A 581 -8.59 24.68 9.21
N TRP A 582 -7.90 25.81 9.11
CA TRP A 582 -7.85 26.84 10.14
C TRP A 582 -8.47 28.14 9.64
N ARG A 583 -9.54 28.61 10.29
CA ARG A 583 -10.20 29.88 9.97
C ARG A 583 -9.35 31.04 10.47
N LEU A 584 -9.03 31.95 9.56
CA LEU A 584 -8.28 33.18 9.84
C LEU A 584 -9.25 34.28 10.29
N ASP A 585 -10.39 34.40 9.59
CA ASP A 585 -11.51 35.27 9.94
C ASP A 585 -12.86 34.65 9.50
N SER A 586 -13.89 35.48 9.26
CA SER A 586 -15.22 35.04 8.81
C SER A 586 -15.27 34.59 7.34
N ARG A 587 -14.33 35.07 6.51
CA ARG A 587 -14.22 34.85 5.06
C ARG A 587 -13.00 34.04 4.65
N TRP A 588 -11.89 34.09 5.38
CA TRP A 588 -10.64 33.44 4.99
C TRP A 588 -10.28 32.23 5.87
N PHE A 589 -9.69 31.21 5.25
CA PHE A 589 -9.10 30.07 5.94
C PHE A 589 -7.80 29.62 5.25
N ALA A 590 -6.90 29.03 6.03
CA ALA A 590 -5.83 28.18 5.53
C ALA A 590 -6.27 26.70 5.60
N ARG A 591 -5.83 25.85 4.68
CA ARG A 591 -6.05 24.41 4.71
C ARG A 591 -4.79 23.66 4.33
N VAL A 592 -4.40 22.70 5.15
CA VAL A 592 -3.47 21.63 4.76
C VAL A 592 -4.31 20.45 4.30
N SER A 593 -3.94 19.84 3.17
CA SER A 593 -4.47 18.55 2.75
C SER A 593 -3.33 17.56 2.47
N TRP A 594 -3.57 16.29 2.76
CA TRP A 594 -2.72 15.19 2.35
C TRP A 594 -3.61 14.16 1.66
N ASN A 595 -3.31 13.90 0.38
CA ASN A 595 -4.15 13.18 -0.55
C ASN A 595 -3.38 11.94 -1.01
N ARG A 596 -3.88 10.74 -0.69
CA ARG A 596 -3.36 9.47 -1.20
C ARG A 596 -4.12 9.10 -2.46
N VAL A 597 -3.46 9.14 -3.61
CA VAL A 597 -4.03 8.69 -4.89
C VAL A 597 -3.68 7.22 -5.08
N VAL A 598 -4.70 6.38 -5.29
CA VAL A 598 -4.59 4.92 -5.38
C VAL A 598 -4.86 4.45 -6.81
N THR A 599 -3.93 3.65 -7.33
CA THR A 599 -3.81 3.23 -8.73
C THR A 599 -3.87 1.71 -8.85
N GLY A 600 -4.43 1.21 -9.95
CA GLY A 600 -4.37 -0.22 -10.32
C GLY A 600 -3.00 -0.65 -10.86
N TYR A 601 -2.12 0.31 -11.19
CA TYR A 601 -0.78 0.06 -11.74
C TYR A 601 0.37 0.24 -10.71
N SER A 602 0.08 0.13 -9.42
CA SER A 602 1.06 0.09 -8.31
C SER A 602 2.02 1.30 -8.26
N ARG A 603 1.48 2.50 -8.49
CA ARG A 603 2.19 3.79 -8.53
C ARG A 603 1.39 4.88 -7.80
N ASP A 604 1.05 4.55 -6.56
CA ASP A 604 0.31 5.43 -5.66
C ASP A 604 1.19 6.61 -5.22
N THR A 605 0.55 7.75 -4.95
CA THR A 605 1.24 8.98 -4.59
C THR A 605 0.62 9.65 -3.37
N ASP A 606 1.48 10.33 -2.62
CA ASP A 606 1.13 11.18 -1.49
C ASP A 606 1.28 12.64 -1.90
N VAL A 607 0.16 13.32 -2.13
CA VAL A 607 0.14 14.74 -2.48
C VAL A 607 -0.14 15.55 -1.22
N ILE A 608 0.91 16.16 -0.66
CA ILE A 608 0.85 17.03 0.51
C ILE A 608 0.79 18.48 0.04
N LEU A 609 -0.29 19.17 0.41
CA LEU A 609 -0.64 20.49 -0.08
C LEU A 609 -0.95 21.44 1.08
N MET A 610 -0.57 22.70 0.91
CA MET A 610 -1.03 23.82 1.74
C MET A 610 -1.72 24.86 0.84
N GLY A 611 -2.82 25.42 1.32
CA GLY A 611 -3.64 26.35 0.55
C GLY A 611 -4.34 27.39 1.39
N VAL A 612 -4.86 28.40 0.71
CA VAL A 612 -5.69 29.47 1.28
C VAL A 612 -7.01 29.49 0.52
N GLY A 613 -8.10 29.74 1.22
CA GLY A 613 -9.44 29.72 0.65
C GLY A 613 -10.39 30.77 1.21
N LEU A 614 -11.43 31.01 0.42
CA LEU A 614 -12.53 31.95 0.67
C LEU A 614 -13.81 31.20 1.00
N ARG A 615 -14.56 31.72 1.97
CA ARG A 615 -15.87 31.24 2.44
C ARG A 615 -16.96 32.25 2.06
N PHE A 616 -18.10 31.79 1.55
CA PHE A 616 -19.21 32.64 1.14
C PHE A 616 -20.61 32.07 1.45
#